data_AF-A0A7G4A4L7-F1
#
_entry.id   AF-A0A7G4A4L7-F1
#
_cell.length_a   1.000
_cell.length_b   1.000
_cell.length_c   1.000
_cell.angle_alpha   90.00
_cell.angle_beta   90.00
_cell.angle_gamma   90.00
#
_symmetry.space_group_name_H-M   'P 1'
#
loop_
_entity.id
_entity.type
_entity.pdbx_description
1 polymer ?
#
loop_
_entity_poly.entity_id
_entity_poly.type
_entity_poly.pdbx_seq_one_letter_code
_entity_poly.pdbx_strand_id
1 'polypeptide(L)'
;MHDIKLYSKNWITTCENDLFALLHGLSRKSANYSRIRSLLNIVRQIASAQISSPGSLTSEQETAAQQKLLNDLYEQFRAALTENNQGTTWFTRIIERYCYGDQVLYQRLNHFTQQVIGPVIKLSERVRDKNKLLAIEFPDKEMCDIFLHRSGLNKETDSIIIHGNSVCLPAFLSKNQQLAVTFPTIKSKDNFIYLLNLDKARLVASNVDDCTLYINDRRIHDTGSKFHIAVLCPYFAERFKIQYVSHMLAQAYRDRTSFFSQTQFPIELAVKIASDVSSSETISMDEKMHIAYDSFRRP
;
A
#
# COMPACT_ATOMS: atom_id res chain seq x y z
N MET A 1 4.09 19.10 -7.96
CA MET A 1 4.07 19.32 -6.49
C MET A 1 4.76 18.13 -5.85
N HIS A 2 5.84 18.35 -5.09
CA HIS A 2 6.44 17.31 -4.28
C HIS A 2 5.55 17.10 -3.05
N ASP A 3 4.82 15.97 -3.00
CA ASP A 3 4.10 15.54 -1.81
C ASP A 3 5.10 15.30 -0.68
N ILE A 4 5.22 16.26 0.24
CA ILE A 4 6.07 16.13 1.43
C ILE A 4 5.35 15.18 2.40
N LYS A 5 5.75 13.92 2.45
CA LYS A 5 5.34 12.98 3.49
C LYS A 5 6.20 13.18 4.74
N LEU A 6 5.72 13.97 5.69
CA LEU A 6 6.31 14.08 7.02
C LEU A 6 5.71 12.99 7.92
N TYR A 7 6.52 12.00 8.29
CA TYR A 7 6.13 11.00 9.29
C TYR A 7 6.48 11.52 10.70
N SER A 8 5.63 11.22 11.69
CA SER A 8 5.82 11.68 13.06
C SER A 8 7.03 11.04 13.74
N LYS A 9 7.62 11.71 14.74
CA LYS A 9 8.74 11.16 15.53
C LYS A 9 8.40 9.81 16.17
N ASN A 10 7.17 9.66 16.69
CA ASN A 10 6.69 8.41 17.28
C ASN A 10 6.63 7.26 16.27
N TRP A 11 6.32 7.56 15.02
CA TRP A 11 6.31 6.57 13.95
C TRP A 11 7.70 6.01 13.69
N ILE A 12 8.72 6.87 13.64
CA ILE A 12 10.12 6.45 13.40
C ILE A 12 10.63 5.56 14.54
N THR A 13 10.40 5.96 15.79
CA THR A 13 10.86 5.18 16.95
C THR A 13 10.20 3.80 17.01
N THR A 14 8.90 3.72 16.70
CA THR A 14 8.18 2.45 16.66
C THR A 14 8.70 1.55 15.54
N CYS A 15 8.89 2.13 14.34
CA CYS A 15 9.47 1.45 13.20
C CYS A 15 10.87 0.89 13.51
N GLU A 16 11.74 1.67 14.15
CA GLU A 16 13.10 1.23 14.47
C GLU A 16 13.08 -0.03 15.34
N ASN A 17 12.25 -0.02 16.40
CA ASN A 17 12.10 -1.14 17.31
C ASN A 17 11.56 -2.39 16.61
N ASP A 18 10.56 -2.22 15.73
CA ASP A 18 9.97 -3.34 14.99
C ASP A 18 10.94 -3.93 13.95
N LEU A 19 11.71 -3.09 13.24
CA LEU A 19 12.76 -3.55 12.34
C LEU A 19 13.89 -4.26 13.09
N PHE A 20 14.23 -3.78 14.28
CA PHE A 20 15.23 -4.40 15.15
C PHE A 20 14.75 -5.77 15.65
N ALA A 21 13.50 -5.89 16.08
CA ALA A 21 12.88 -7.16 16.46
C ALA A 21 12.88 -8.17 15.31
N LEU A 22 12.51 -7.72 14.10
CA LEU A 22 12.58 -8.55 12.89
C LEU A 22 14.02 -9.00 12.59
N LEU A 23 14.99 -8.09 12.69
CA LEU A 23 16.41 -8.39 12.44
C LEU A 23 16.95 -9.44 13.41
N HIS A 24 16.53 -9.39 14.68
CA HIS A 24 16.90 -10.37 15.70
C HIS A 24 16.38 -11.78 15.42
N GLY A 25 15.24 -11.89 14.75
CA GLY A 25 14.68 -13.17 14.30
C GLY A 25 15.41 -13.80 13.10
N LEU A 26 16.37 -13.09 12.49
CA LEU A 26 17.05 -13.53 11.27
C LEU A 26 18.46 -14.07 11.54
N SER A 27 18.83 -15.11 10.80
CA SER A 27 20.21 -15.57 10.74
C SER A 27 21.11 -14.48 10.15
N ARG A 28 22.22 -14.18 10.84
CA ARG A 28 23.23 -13.19 10.40
C ARG A 28 23.84 -13.48 9.02
N LYS A 29 23.78 -14.74 8.57
CA LYS A 29 24.28 -15.17 7.25
C LYS A 29 23.24 -15.00 6.13
N SER A 30 21.99 -14.66 6.46
CA SER A 30 20.93 -14.47 5.49
C SER A 30 21.10 -13.18 4.70
N ALA A 31 20.85 -13.21 3.39
CA ALA A 31 20.77 -12.01 2.56
C ALA A 31 19.68 -11.03 3.06
N ASN A 32 18.67 -11.52 3.77
CA ASN A 32 17.62 -10.69 4.36
C ASN A 32 18.12 -9.90 5.57
N TYR A 33 19.11 -10.42 6.30
CA TYR A 33 19.70 -9.73 7.45
C TYR A 33 20.39 -8.44 7.02
N SER A 34 21.21 -8.49 5.95
CA SER A 34 21.88 -7.30 5.43
C SER A 34 20.88 -6.28 4.89
N ARG A 35 19.83 -6.73 4.19
CA ARG A 35 18.77 -5.84 3.67
C ARG A 35 18.01 -5.13 4.79
N ILE A 36 17.59 -5.85 5.84
CA ILE A 36 16.88 -5.24 6.97
C ILE A 36 17.79 -4.33 7.79
N ARG A 37 19.07 -4.69 7.96
CA ARG A 37 20.05 -3.79 8.57
C ARG A 37 20.22 -2.49 7.78
N SER A 38 20.18 -2.56 6.45
CA SER A 38 20.20 -1.36 5.60
C SER A 38 18.95 -0.49 5.83
N LEU A 39 17.76 -1.10 5.89
CA LEU A 39 16.51 -0.39 6.22
C LEU A 39 16.60 0.31 7.58
N LEU A 40 17.10 -0.40 8.60
CA LEU A 40 17.29 0.14 9.94
C LEU A 40 18.24 1.35 9.95
N ASN A 41 19.33 1.29 9.18
CA ASN A 41 20.26 2.41 9.05
C ASN A 41 19.60 3.64 8.42
N ILE A 42 18.76 3.46 7.39
CA ILE A 42 18.01 4.57 6.78
C ILE A 42 17.05 5.18 7.79
N VAL A 43 16.28 4.36 8.52
CA VAL A 43 15.35 4.83 9.57
C VAL A 43 16.07 5.65 10.64
N ARG A 44 17.27 5.21 11.07
CA ARG A 44 18.11 5.96 12.01
C ARG A 44 18.61 7.29 11.46
N GLN A 45 18.95 7.35 10.16
CA GLN A 45 19.34 8.61 9.52
C GLN A 45 18.15 9.58 9.47
N ILE A 46 16.94 9.08 9.18
CA ILE A 46 15.72 9.90 9.24
C ILE A 46 15.51 10.40 10.67
N ALA A 47 15.62 9.53 11.68
CA ALA A 47 15.48 9.89 13.09
C ALA A 47 16.43 11.03 13.48
N SER A 48 17.73 10.87 13.16
CA SER A 48 18.75 11.88 13.42
C SER A 48 18.45 13.21 12.71
N ALA A 49 18.05 13.16 11.43
CA ALA A 49 17.69 14.34 10.65
C ALA A 49 16.44 15.07 11.18
N GLN A 50 15.52 14.36 11.85
CA GLN A 50 14.35 14.96 12.51
C GLN A 50 14.67 15.53 13.91
N ILE A 51 15.66 14.97 14.61
CA ILE A 51 16.12 15.47 15.92
C ILE A 51 16.93 16.75 15.76
N SER A 52 17.74 16.83 14.71
CA SER A 52 18.54 18.02 14.38
C SER A 52 17.74 19.20 13.83
N SER A 53 16.40 19.13 13.80
CA SER A 53 15.53 20.28 13.48
C SER A 53 15.43 21.19 14.71
N PRO A 54 16.11 22.34 14.75
CA PRO A 54 16.08 23.22 15.91
C PRO A 54 14.75 23.97 15.91
N GLY A 55 14.10 24.04 17.07
CA GLY A 55 12.84 24.76 17.26
C GLY A 55 12.96 26.29 17.24
N SER A 56 14.05 26.89 16.77
CA SER A 56 14.19 28.34 16.68
C SER A 56 15.37 28.75 15.78
N LEU A 57 15.11 29.68 14.86
CA LEU A 57 16.08 30.49 14.11
C LEU A 57 17.11 29.75 13.22
N THR A 58 16.67 28.84 12.34
CA THR A 58 17.50 28.40 11.19
C THR A 58 17.20 29.24 9.96
N SER A 59 18.22 29.47 9.12
CA SER A 59 18.04 30.17 7.86
C SER A 59 17.10 29.38 6.93
N GLU A 60 16.38 30.08 6.04
CA GLU A 60 15.51 29.44 5.04
C GLU A 60 16.27 28.40 4.18
N GLN A 61 17.55 28.65 3.91
CA GLN A 61 18.42 27.75 3.15
C GLN A 61 18.77 26.46 3.90
N GLU A 62 19.04 26.53 5.21
CA GLU A 62 19.29 25.34 6.04
C GLU A 62 18.02 24.48 6.17
N THR A 63 16.87 25.14 6.31
CA THR A 63 15.56 24.47 6.37
C THR A 63 15.25 23.76 5.05
N ALA A 64 15.54 24.39 3.91
CA ALA A 64 15.39 23.79 2.59
C ALA A 64 16.35 22.61 2.34
N ALA A 65 17.62 22.74 2.74
CA ALA A 65 18.61 21.67 2.62
C ALA A 65 18.25 20.45 3.47
N GLN A 66 17.79 20.67 4.70
CA GLN A 66 17.33 19.60 5.60
C GLN A 66 16.08 18.91 5.08
N GLN A 67 15.12 19.68 4.55
CA GLN A 67 13.91 19.12 3.94
C GLN A 67 14.25 18.26 2.71
N LYS A 68 15.21 18.71 1.89
CA LYS A 68 15.73 17.93 0.76
C LYS A 68 16.36 16.62 1.23
N LEU A 69 17.22 16.66 2.25
CA LEU A 69 17.83 15.47 2.83
C LEU A 69 16.77 14.46 3.34
N LEU A 70 15.75 14.94 4.06
CA LEU A 70 14.66 14.10 4.53
C LEU A 70 13.89 13.45 3.38
N ASN A 71 13.57 14.22 2.33
CA ASN A 71 12.90 13.69 1.14
C ASN A 71 13.75 12.61 0.46
N ASP A 72 15.05 12.85 0.31
CA ASP A 72 15.99 11.89 -0.28
C ASP A 72 16.06 10.60 0.55
N LEU A 73 16.07 10.70 1.88
CA LEU A 73 16.06 9.55 2.79
C LEU A 73 14.74 8.76 2.72
N TYR A 74 13.59 9.44 2.63
CA TYR A 74 12.30 8.75 2.46
C TYR A 74 12.20 8.03 1.12
N GLU A 75 12.70 8.62 0.05
CA GLU A 75 12.73 7.96 -1.26
C GLU A 75 13.71 6.77 -1.27
N GLN A 76 14.88 6.90 -0.64
CA GLN A 76 15.78 5.76 -0.41
C GLN A 76 15.10 4.66 0.40
N PHE A 77 14.36 5.04 1.44
CA PHE A 77 13.64 4.10 2.29
C PHE A 77 12.56 3.34 1.50
N ARG A 78 11.77 4.06 0.71
CA ARG A 78 10.76 3.50 -0.20
C ARG A 78 11.38 2.57 -1.25
N ALA A 79 12.47 2.99 -1.88
CA ALA A 79 13.20 2.19 -2.86
C ALA A 79 13.72 0.89 -2.22
N ALA A 80 14.27 0.97 -1.01
CA ALA A 80 14.79 -0.20 -0.30
C ALA A 80 13.71 -1.21 0.10
N LEU A 81 12.45 -0.79 0.29
CA LEU A 81 11.31 -1.66 0.57
C LEU A 81 10.69 -2.31 -0.69
N THR A 82 11.02 -1.81 -1.88
CA THR A 82 10.49 -2.33 -3.15
C THR A 82 11.57 -3.09 -3.94
N GLU A 83 11.17 -3.95 -4.86
CA GLU A 83 12.08 -4.56 -5.83
C GLU A 83 12.05 -3.75 -7.13
N ASN A 84 13.24 -3.46 -7.69
CA ASN A 84 13.45 -2.86 -9.02
C ASN A 84 12.72 -1.53 -9.30
N ASN A 85 12.32 -0.78 -8.27
CA ASN A 85 11.43 0.39 -8.39
C ASN A 85 10.09 0.08 -9.09
N GLN A 86 9.70 -1.19 -9.13
CA GLN A 86 8.61 -1.74 -9.96
C GLN A 86 7.39 -2.15 -9.12
N GLY A 87 7.16 -1.56 -7.95
CA GLY A 87 5.91 -1.81 -7.21
C GLY A 87 5.72 -3.25 -6.71
N THR A 88 6.72 -4.12 -6.73
CA THR A 88 6.74 -5.37 -5.96
C THR A 88 7.54 -5.19 -4.68
N THR A 89 7.24 -5.94 -3.63
CA THR A 89 7.95 -5.85 -2.35
C THR A 89 8.45 -7.20 -1.86
N TRP A 90 9.75 -7.25 -1.54
CA TRP A 90 10.36 -8.39 -0.89
C TRP A 90 10.08 -8.42 0.61
N PHE A 91 9.74 -7.27 1.19
CA PHE A 91 9.67 -7.06 2.63
C PHE A 91 8.43 -7.73 3.24
N THR A 92 7.26 -7.58 2.62
CA THR A 92 6.03 -8.26 3.07
C THR A 92 6.17 -9.78 3.07
N ARG A 93 6.88 -10.35 2.09
CA ARG A 93 7.19 -11.79 2.05
C ARG A 93 8.01 -12.24 3.26
N ILE A 94 8.92 -11.39 3.74
CA ILE A 94 9.73 -11.71 4.92
C ILE A 94 8.92 -11.55 6.19
N ILE A 95 8.12 -10.51 6.31
CA ILE A 95 7.23 -10.32 7.46
C ILE A 95 6.30 -11.54 7.61
N GLU A 96 5.70 -12.02 6.52
CA GLU A 96 4.89 -13.25 6.54
C GLU A 96 5.65 -14.48 6.99
N ARG A 97 6.90 -14.65 6.53
CA ARG A 97 7.69 -15.84 6.84
C ARG A 97 8.25 -15.85 8.26
N TYR A 98 8.68 -14.70 8.77
CA TYR A 98 9.44 -14.61 10.01
C TYR A 98 8.65 -14.04 11.18
N CYS A 99 7.51 -13.38 10.94
CA CYS A 99 6.65 -12.86 12.01
C CYS A 99 5.35 -13.68 12.19
N TYR A 100 5.20 -14.85 11.56
CA TYR A 100 3.97 -15.66 11.68
C TYR A 100 3.63 -16.00 13.16
N GLY A 101 4.64 -16.21 14.00
CA GLY A 101 4.47 -16.49 15.43
C GLY A 101 4.22 -15.25 16.31
N ASP A 102 4.44 -14.04 15.80
CA ASP A 102 4.22 -12.78 16.50
C ASP A 102 3.26 -11.91 15.68
N GLN A 103 1.96 -12.11 15.92
CA GLN A 103 0.88 -11.44 15.19
C GLN A 103 0.89 -9.92 15.41
N VAL A 104 1.37 -9.44 16.56
CA VAL A 104 1.44 -8.00 16.85
C VAL A 104 2.54 -7.36 16.01
N LEU A 105 3.74 -7.94 16.01
CA LEU A 105 4.86 -7.48 15.18
C LEU A 105 4.51 -7.58 13.68
N TYR A 106 3.87 -8.67 13.27
CA TYR A 106 3.36 -8.85 11.90
C TYR A 106 2.45 -7.69 11.47
N GLN A 107 1.45 -7.34 12.30
CA GLN A 107 0.51 -6.26 12.03
C GLN A 107 1.21 -4.90 11.98
N ARG A 108 2.09 -4.58 12.94
CA ARG A 108 2.79 -3.29 12.96
C ARG A 108 3.73 -3.12 11.76
N LEU A 109 4.47 -4.16 11.38
CA LEU A 109 5.34 -4.14 10.21
C LEU A 109 4.58 -4.05 8.89
N ASN A 110 3.41 -4.68 8.79
CA ASN A 110 2.52 -4.52 7.64
C ASN A 110 1.96 -3.09 7.56
N HIS A 111 1.46 -2.55 8.67
CA HIS A 111 0.98 -1.18 8.72
C HIS A 111 2.06 -0.17 8.31
N PHE A 112 3.27 -0.38 8.82
CA PHE A 112 4.45 0.38 8.44
C PHE A 112 4.75 0.31 6.95
N THR A 113 4.75 -0.90 6.38
CA THR A 113 4.96 -1.11 4.94
C THR A 113 3.92 -0.33 4.14
N GLN A 114 2.64 -0.41 4.55
CA GLN A 114 1.55 0.27 3.88
C GLN A 114 1.68 1.80 3.92
N GLN A 115 2.18 2.37 5.02
CA GLN A 115 2.40 3.81 5.12
C GLN A 115 3.49 4.30 4.16
N VAL A 116 4.55 3.50 3.97
CA VAL A 116 5.69 3.90 3.14
C VAL A 116 5.42 3.67 1.66
N ILE A 117 5.02 2.44 1.29
CA ILE A 117 4.93 2.03 -0.12
C ILE A 117 3.49 1.85 -0.62
N GLY A 118 2.48 2.05 0.24
CA GLY A 118 1.08 1.83 -0.07
C GLY A 118 0.62 0.38 0.20
N PRO A 119 -0.67 0.09 0.02
CA PRO A 119 -1.23 -1.23 0.25
C PRO A 119 -0.56 -2.29 -0.63
N VAL A 120 -0.37 -3.45 -0.04
CA VAL A 120 0.25 -4.59 -0.70
C VAL A 120 -0.83 -5.63 -0.96
N ILE A 121 -1.18 -5.85 -2.23
CA ILE A 121 -2.02 -6.99 -2.62
C ILE A 121 -1.12 -8.20 -2.85
N LYS A 122 -1.69 -9.40 -2.75
CA LYS A 122 -0.99 -10.63 -3.09
C LYS A 122 -1.67 -11.26 -4.30
N LEU A 123 -0.89 -11.49 -5.36
CA LEU A 123 -1.32 -12.31 -6.49
C LEU A 123 -0.74 -13.71 -6.36
N SER A 124 -1.57 -14.71 -6.59
CA SER A 124 -1.16 -16.12 -6.58
C SER A 124 -2.06 -16.96 -7.48
N GLU A 125 -1.56 -18.10 -7.94
CA GLU A 125 -2.41 -19.13 -8.50
C GLU A 125 -3.08 -19.93 -7.39
N ARG A 126 -4.37 -20.22 -7.54
CA ARG A 126 -5.07 -21.26 -6.78
C ARG A 126 -5.61 -22.31 -7.72
N VAL A 127 -5.53 -23.57 -7.30
CA VAL A 127 -6.14 -24.70 -8.02
C VAL A 127 -7.32 -25.20 -7.20
N ARG A 128 -8.52 -25.19 -7.78
CA ARG A 128 -9.74 -25.71 -7.15
C ARG A 128 -10.46 -26.61 -8.15
N ASP A 129 -10.70 -27.86 -7.78
CA ASP A 129 -11.44 -28.82 -8.60
C ASP A 129 -10.90 -28.94 -10.04
N LYS A 130 -9.56 -28.96 -10.18
CA LYS A 130 -8.79 -28.94 -11.44
C LYS A 130 -8.86 -27.64 -12.26
N ASN A 131 -9.64 -26.65 -11.83
CA ASN A 131 -9.66 -25.32 -12.43
C ASN A 131 -8.58 -24.44 -11.82
N LYS A 132 -7.91 -23.66 -12.66
CA LYS A 132 -6.94 -22.65 -12.24
C LYS A 132 -7.66 -21.34 -11.97
N LEU A 133 -7.24 -20.64 -10.93
CA LEU A 133 -7.79 -19.37 -10.51
C LEU A 133 -6.65 -18.38 -10.28
N LEU A 134 -6.83 -17.14 -10.72
CA LEU A 134 -6.00 -16.03 -10.26
C LEU A 134 -6.59 -15.49 -8.96
N ALA A 135 -5.89 -15.69 -7.85
CA ALA A 135 -6.30 -15.20 -6.54
C ALA A 135 -5.62 -13.86 -6.24
N ILE A 136 -6.44 -12.88 -5.83
CA ILE A 136 -6.08 -11.52 -5.48
C ILE A 136 -6.47 -11.32 -4.01
N GLU A 137 -5.49 -11.27 -3.12
CA GLU A 137 -5.70 -11.06 -1.68
C GLU A 137 -5.41 -9.60 -1.34
N PHE A 138 -6.43 -8.89 -0.84
CA PHE A 138 -6.33 -7.49 -0.40
C PHE A 138 -5.89 -7.41 1.06
N PRO A 139 -5.32 -6.28 1.52
CA PRO A 139 -4.97 -6.09 2.93
C PRO A 139 -6.14 -6.31 3.90
N ASP A 140 -7.32 -5.86 3.50
CA ASP A 140 -8.55 -5.96 4.27
C ASP A 140 -9.78 -6.13 3.37
N LYS A 141 -10.93 -6.38 4.01
CA LYS A 141 -12.20 -6.60 3.32
C LYS A 141 -12.70 -5.34 2.62
N GLU A 142 -12.45 -4.18 3.19
CA GLU A 142 -12.96 -2.92 2.66
C GLU A 142 -12.31 -2.57 1.32
N MET A 143 -11.00 -2.71 1.20
CA MET A 143 -10.29 -2.55 -0.08
C MET A 143 -10.75 -3.55 -1.13
N CYS A 144 -11.02 -4.79 -0.72
CA CYS A 144 -11.58 -5.81 -1.61
C CYS A 144 -12.94 -5.37 -2.15
N ASP A 145 -13.82 -4.84 -1.29
CA ASP A 145 -15.17 -4.43 -1.67
C ASP A 145 -15.14 -3.20 -2.60
N ILE A 146 -14.24 -2.25 -2.34
CA ILE A 146 -13.99 -1.10 -3.23
C ILE A 146 -13.50 -1.56 -4.60
N PHE A 147 -12.51 -2.46 -4.63
CA PHE A 147 -12.02 -3.01 -5.88
C PHE A 147 -13.14 -3.68 -6.68
N LEU A 148 -13.99 -4.47 -6.02
CA LEU A 148 -15.14 -5.12 -6.67
C LEU A 148 -16.11 -4.08 -7.24
N HIS A 149 -16.43 -3.02 -6.48
CA HIS A 149 -17.30 -1.94 -6.94
C HIS A 149 -16.72 -1.19 -8.15
N ARG A 150 -15.41 -0.87 -8.12
CA ARG A 150 -14.73 -0.06 -9.15
C ARG A 150 -14.34 -0.85 -10.39
N SER A 151 -14.04 -2.14 -10.26
CA SER A 151 -13.58 -2.98 -11.37
C SER A 151 -14.68 -3.27 -12.38
N GLY A 152 -15.95 -3.15 -11.99
CA GLY A 152 -17.09 -3.58 -12.81
C GLY A 152 -17.14 -5.09 -13.01
N LEU A 153 -16.39 -5.85 -12.20
CA LEU A 153 -16.49 -7.30 -12.13
C LEU A 153 -17.84 -7.65 -11.49
N ASN A 154 -18.79 -8.10 -12.31
CA ASN A 154 -20.15 -8.34 -11.84
C ASN A 154 -20.18 -9.55 -10.89
N LYS A 155 -20.72 -9.36 -9.69
CA LYS A 155 -20.90 -10.46 -8.70
C LYS A 155 -21.91 -11.50 -9.18
N GLU A 156 -22.78 -11.12 -10.12
CA GLU A 156 -23.87 -11.94 -10.63
C GLU A 156 -23.45 -12.95 -11.69
N THR A 157 -22.26 -12.79 -12.27
CA THR A 157 -21.65 -13.86 -13.07
C THR A 157 -20.97 -14.85 -12.12
N ASP A 158 -21.53 -16.05 -11.99
CA ASP A 158 -21.11 -17.17 -11.11
C ASP A 158 -19.62 -17.61 -11.22
N SER A 159 -18.82 -16.92 -12.03
CA SER A 159 -17.44 -17.25 -12.31
C SER A 159 -16.45 -16.67 -11.30
N ILE A 160 -16.81 -15.60 -10.59
CA ILE A 160 -15.92 -14.93 -9.62
C ILE A 160 -16.17 -15.46 -8.21
N ILE A 161 -15.13 -15.96 -7.55
CA ILE A 161 -15.22 -16.49 -6.19
C ILE A 161 -14.67 -15.44 -5.22
N ILE A 162 -15.51 -14.98 -4.29
CA ILE A 162 -15.11 -14.04 -3.24
C ILE A 162 -15.05 -14.78 -1.90
N HIS A 163 -13.92 -14.69 -1.20
CA HIS A 163 -13.74 -15.30 0.12
C HIS A 163 -12.96 -14.36 1.03
N GLY A 164 -13.64 -13.79 2.02
CA GLY A 164 -13.05 -12.76 2.90
C GLY A 164 -12.58 -11.55 2.09
N ASN A 165 -11.32 -11.18 2.28
CA ASN A 165 -10.58 -10.13 1.57
C ASN A 165 -9.94 -10.62 0.25
N SER A 166 -10.35 -11.77 -0.28
CA SER A 166 -9.78 -12.33 -1.51
C SER A 166 -10.82 -12.43 -2.62
N VAL A 167 -10.39 -12.11 -3.85
CA VAL A 167 -11.14 -12.30 -5.10
C VAL A 167 -10.40 -13.31 -5.96
N CYS A 168 -11.09 -14.34 -6.44
CA CYS A 168 -10.52 -15.33 -7.35
C CYS A 168 -11.23 -15.25 -8.70
N LEU A 169 -10.45 -15.06 -9.76
CA LEU A 169 -10.92 -15.04 -11.14
C LEU A 169 -10.61 -16.36 -11.83
N PRO A 170 -11.50 -16.88 -12.69
CA PRO A 170 -11.17 -18.02 -13.54
C PRO A 170 -9.93 -17.74 -14.37
N ALA A 171 -9.02 -18.70 -14.39
CA ALA A 171 -7.79 -18.60 -15.15
C ALA A 171 -7.54 -19.88 -15.95
N PHE A 172 -6.75 -19.76 -17.01
CA PHE A 172 -6.32 -20.88 -17.84
C PHE A 172 -4.83 -20.75 -18.15
N LEU A 173 -4.22 -21.81 -18.67
CA LEU A 173 -2.86 -21.76 -19.19
C LEU A 173 -2.89 -21.46 -20.68
N SER A 174 -2.20 -20.40 -21.09
CA SER A 174 -1.96 -20.13 -22.50
C SER A 174 -1.05 -21.20 -23.13
N LYS A 175 -0.94 -21.20 -24.46
CA LYS A 175 -0.02 -22.09 -25.20
C LYS A 175 1.44 -22.00 -24.70
N ASN A 176 1.83 -20.83 -24.22
CA ASN A 176 3.19 -20.55 -23.71
C ASN A 176 3.34 -20.85 -22.20
N GLN A 177 2.36 -21.55 -21.61
CA GLN A 177 2.33 -21.87 -20.18
C GLN A 177 2.31 -20.62 -19.29
N GLN A 178 1.59 -19.57 -19.70
CA GLN A 178 1.35 -18.40 -18.86
C GLN A 178 -0.05 -18.50 -18.25
N LEU A 179 -0.19 -18.11 -16.99
CA LEU A 179 -1.52 -17.96 -16.38
C LEU A 179 -2.24 -16.79 -17.06
N ALA A 180 -3.42 -17.04 -17.60
CA ALA A 180 -4.20 -16.07 -18.34
C ALA A 180 -5.61 -15.93 -17.78
N VAL A 181 -6.16 -14.71 -17.82
CA VAL A 181 -7.51 -14.37 -17.39
C VAL A 181 -8.17 -13.58 -18.50
N THR A 182 -9.35 -14.03 -18.95
CA THR A 182 -10.14 -13.32 -19.97
C THR A 182 -11.24 -12.51 -19.30
N PHE A 183 -11.33 -11.24 -19.67
CA PHE A 183 -12.35 -10.31 -19.18
C PHE A 183 -13.49 -10.16 -20.19
N PRO A 184 -14.67 -9.68 -19.77
CA PRO A 184 -15.79 -9.47 -20.69
C PRO A 184 -15.52 -8.41 -21.77
N THR A 185 -14.73 -7.38 -21.44
CA THR A 185 -14.39 -6.29 -22.35
C THR A 185 -12.94 -5.85 -22.17
N ILE A 186 -12.36 -5.25 -23.22
CA ILE A 186 -11.04 -4.58 -23.16
C ILE A 186 -11.03 -3.55 -22.03
N LYS A 187 -12.10 -2.75 -21.91
CA LYS A 187 -12.25 -1.74 -20.84
C LYS A 187 -12.19 -2.36 -19.44
N SER A 188 -12.83 -3.50 -19.21
CA SER A 188 -12.79 -4.20 -17.92
C SER A 188 -11.38 -4.70 -17.59
N LYS A 189 -10.68 -5.25 -18.59
CA LYS A 189 -9.28 -5.69 -18.46
C LYS A 189 -8.36 -4.51 -18.14
N ASP A 190 -8.46 -3.41 -18.90
CA ASP A 190 -7.62 -2.22 -18.69
C ASP A 190 -7.90 -1.56 -17.33
N ASN A 191 -9.16 -1.50 -16.92
CA ASN A 191 -9.54 -1.03 -15.59
C ASN A 191 -8.97 -1.92 -14.47
N PHE A 192 -8.98 -3.25 -14.66
CA PHE A 192 -8.36 -4.19 -13.73
C PHE A 192 -6.85 -3.98 -13.61
N ILE A 193 -6.14 -3.83 -14.74
CA ILE A 193 -4.70 -3.54 -14.78
C ILE A 193 -4.41 -2.22 -14.05
N TYR A 194 -5.20 -1.19 -14.32
CA TYR A 194 -5.07 0.14 -13.73
C TYR A 194 -5.30 0.11 -12.21
N LEU A 195 -6.40 -0.47 -11.74
CA LEU A 195 -6.78 -0.53 -10.32
C LEU A 195 -5.77 -1.31 -9.47
N LEU A 196 -5.09 -2.29 -10.04
CA LEU A 196 -4.05 -3.06 -9.36
C LEU A 196 -2.63 -2.61 -9.72
N ASN A 197 -2.50 -1.59 -10.59
CA ASN A 197 -1.25 -1.01 -11.06
C ASN A 197 -0.26 -2.07 -11.61
N LEU A 198 -0.78 -3.07 -12.34
CA LEU A 198 -0.01 -4.24 -12.78
C LEU A 198 1.04 -3.90 -13.85
N ASP A 199 0.81 -2.86 -14.65
CA ASP A 199 1.74 -2.42 -15.69
C ASP A 199 3.05 -1.89 -15.11
N LYS A 200 2.97 -1.08 -14.04
CA LYS A 200 4.18 -0.60 -13.35
C LYS A 200 4.95 -1.75 -12.72
N ALA A 201 4.24 -2.81 -12.34
CA ALA A 201 4.85 -4.03 -11.83
C ALA A 201 5.47 -4.92 -12.89
N ARG A 202 5.21 -4.66 -14.19
CA ARG A 202 5.66 -5.49 -15.31
C ARG A 202 5.31 -6.98 -15.15
N LEU A 203 4.31 -7.28 -14.32
CA LEU A 203 3.89 -8.63 -14.00
C LEU A 203 2.91 -9.19 -15.03
N VAL A 204 2.39 -8.33 -15.91
CA VAL A 204 1.37 -8.69 -16.89
C VAL A 204 1.80 -8.32 -18.30
N ALA A 205 1.44 -9.15 -19.27
CA ALA A 205 1.35 -8.80 -20.67
C ALA A 205 -0.12 -8.75 -21.06
N SER A 206 -0.46 -7.77 -21.89
CA SER A 206 -1.79 -7.58 -22.41
C SER A 206 -1.66 -6.93 -23.79
N ASN A 207 -2.41 -7.42 -24.76
CA ASN A 207 -2.55 -6.74 -26.05
C ASN A 207 -3.71 -5.74 -25.94
N VAL A 208 -3.58 -4.56 -26.55
CA VAL A 208 -4.60 -3.51 -26.54
C VAL A 208 -5.91 -4.00 -27.14
N ASP A 209 -5.84 -4.89 -28.14
CA ASP A 209 -7.00 -5.42 -28.86
C ASP A 209 -7.57 -6.73 -28.28
N ASP A 210 -6.98 -7.28 -27.21
CA ASP A 210 -7.41 -8.53 -26.58
C ASP A 210 -8.09 -8.25 -25.23
N CYS A 211 -9.13 -9.02 -24.89
CA CYS A 211 -9.76 -9.00 -23.57
C CYS A 211 -8.98 -9.84 -22.53
N THR A 212 -7.86 -10.45 -22.91
CA THR A 212 -7.09 -11.37 -22.07
C THR A 212 -5.84 -10.71 -21.51
N LEU A 213 -5.61 -10.96 -20.22
CA LEU A 213 -4.40 -10.61 -19.49
C LEU A 213 -3.57 -11.87 -19.26
N TYR A 214 -2.26 -11.78 -19.45
CA TYR A 214 -1.30 -12.87 -19.24
C TYR A 214 -0.32 -12.49 -18.13
N ILE A 215 -0.05 -13.40 -17.20
CA ILE A 215 0.97 -13.20 -16.18
C ILE A 215 2.34 -13.52 -16.79
N ASN A 216 3.27 -12.56 -16.72
CA ASN A 216 4.61 -12.66 -17.31
C ASN A 216 5.64 -13.39 -16.44
N ASP A 217 5.25 -13.80 -15.23
CA ASP A 217 6.15 -14.48 -14.30
C ASP A 217 5.71 -15.92 -14.02
N ARG A 218 6.51 -16.87 -14.48
CA ARG A 218 6.25 -18.32 -14.31
C ARG A 218 6.25 -18.77 -12.86
N ARG A 219 6.81 -17.99 -11.93
CA ARG A 219 6.77 -18.30 -10.49
C ARG A 219 5.35 -18.28 -9.94
N ILE A 220 4.36 -17.75 -10.68
CA ILE A 220 2.95 -17.81 -10.28
C ILE A 220 2.40 -19.21 -10.14
N HIS A 221 2.99 -20.18 -10.86
CA HIS A 221 2.57 -21.57 -10.83
C HIS A 221 3.05 -22.33 -9.60
N ASP A 222 4.02 -21.80 -8.87
CA ASP A 222 4.40 -22.36 -7.58
C ASP A 222 3.31 -21.98 -6.56
N THR A 223 2.53 -22.97 -6.13
CA THR A 223 1.39 -22.77 -5.21
C THR A 223 1.81 -22.26 -3.83
N GLY A 224 3.11 -22.33 -3.49
CA GLY A 224 3.69 -21.67 -2.32
C GLY A 224 4.15 -20.22 -2.58
N SER A 225 4.27 -19.82 -3.85
CA SER A 225 4.73 -18.49 -4.25
C SER A 225 3.57 -17.51 -4.35
N LYS A 226 3.71 -16.37 -3.66
CA LYS A 226 2.84 -15.20 -3.76
C LYS A 226 3.64 -14.03 -4.30
N PHE A 227 3.07 -13.28 -5.23
CA PHE A 227 3.61 -11.98 -5.62
C PHE A 227 3.01 -10.91 -4.73
N HIS A 228 3.85 -10.34 -3.87
CA HIS A 228 3.51 -9.18 -3.05
C HIS A 228 3.71 -7.93 -3.89
N ILE A 229 2.60 -7.39 -4.40
CA ILE A 229 2.60 -6.19 -5.21
C ILE A 229 2.23 -5.04 -4.29
N ALA A 230 3.20 -4.17 -4.05
CA ALA A 230 2.93 -2.84 -3.54
C ALA A 230 2.13 -2.10 -4.61
N VAL A 231 0.82 -2.12 -4.42
CA VAL A 231 -0.11 -1.45 -5.30
C VAL A 231 0.04 0.03 -5.04
N LEU A 232 0.91 0.66 -5.82
CA LEU A 232 0.83 2.10 -6.09
C LEU A 232 -0.37 2.37 -7.01
N CYS A 233 -1.54 1.80 -6.69
CA CYS A 233 -2.77 2.25 -7.28
C CYS A 233 -2.97 3.66 -6.76
N PRO A 234 -3.00 4.67 -7.64
CA PRO A 234 -3.27 6.05 -7.24
C PRO A 234 -4.51 6.08 -6.34
N TYR A 235 -5.55 5.34 -6.69
CA TYR A 235 -6.75 5.22 -5.88
C TYR A 235 -6.47 4.83 -4.41
N PHE A 236 -5.75 3.73 -4.14
CA PHE A 236 -5.55 3.31 -2.75
C PHE A 236 -4.56 4.20 -1.99
N ALA A 237 -3.53 4.70 -2.69
CA ALA A 237 -2.60 5.66 -2.10
C ALA A 237 -3.34 6.93 -1.65
N GLU A 238 -4.29 7.40 -2.45
CA GLU A 238 -5.07 8.60 -2.21
C GLU A 238 -6.08 8.40 -1.08
N ARG A 239 -6.73 7.23 -1.01
CA ARG A 239 -7.55 6.82 0.14
C ARG A 239 -6.76 6.89 1.45
N PHE A 240 -5.53 6.36 1.48
CA PHE A 240 -4.70 6.40 2.69
C PHE A 240 -4.22 7.81 3.06
N LYS A 241 -3.93 8.66 2.07
CA LYS A 241 -3.61 10.07 2.33
C LYS A 241 -4.78 10.76 3.03
N ILE A 242 -6.00 10.59 2.52
CA ILE A 242 -7.22 11.14 3.14
C ILE A 242 -7.34 10.64 4.58
N GLN A 243 -7.27 9.31 4.78
CA GLN A 243 -7.38 8.71 6.11
C GLN A 243 -6.31 9.25 7.09
N TYR A 244 -5.06 9.37 6.66
CA TYR A 244 -3.97 9.87 7.50
C TYR A 244 -4.20 11.32 7.92
N VAL A 245 -4.56 12.21 6.99
CA VAL A 245 -4.82 13.61 7.30
C VAL A 245 -6.06 13.77 8.18
N SER A 246 -7.12 13.00 7.92
CA SER A 246 -8.30 12.97 8.78
C SER A 246 -7.98 12.52 10.20
N HIS A 247 -7.13 11.50 10.38
CA HIS A 247 -6.68 11.07 11.72
C HIS A 247 -5.84 12.12 12.45
N MET A 248 -4.91 12.79 11.76
CA MET A 248 -4.14 13.87 12.36
C MET A 248 -5.05 14.99 12.88
N LEU A 249 -6.07 15.34 12.11
CA LEU A 249 -7.04 16.37 12.47
C LEU A 249 -7.96 15.92 13.61
N ALA A 250 -8.41 14.67 13.62
CA ALA A 250 -9.19 14.10 14.71
C ALA A 250 -8.40 14.11 16.03
N GLN A 251 -7.11 13.80 15.98
CA GLN A 251 -6.21 13.84 17.13
C GLN A 251 -6.00 15.29 17.62
N ALA A 252 -5.72 16.23 16.71
CA ALA A 252 -5.54 17.64 17.06
C ALA A 252 -6.80 18.25 17.72
N TYR A 253 -7.98 17.84 17.26
CA TYR A 253 -9.27 18.18 17.85
C TYR A 253 -9.42 17.61 19.27
N ARG A 254 -9.13 16.31 19.45
CA ARG A 254 -9.19 15.65 20.77
C ARG A 254 -8.27 16.33 21.78
N ASP A 255 -7.08 16.72 21.33
CA ASP A 255 -6.05 17.34 22.18
C ASP A 255 -6.33 18.83 22.47
N ARG A 256 -7.48 19.36 22.02
CA ARG A 256 -7.93 20.76 22.20
C ARG A 256 -6.87 21.77 21.78
N THR A 257 -6.12 21.46 20.72
CA THR A 257 -5.27 22.47 20.08
C THR A 257 -6.16 23.62 19.61
N SER A 258 -5.77 24.87 19.88
CA SER A 258 -6.65 26.06 19.82
C SER A 258 -7.31 26.34 18.46
N PHE A 259 -6.92 25.60 17.42
CA PHE A 259 -7.41 25.73 16.05
C PHE A 259 -8.69 24.93 15.76
N PHE A 260 -9.02 23.89 16.54
CA PHE A 260 -10.15 22.98 16.27
C PHE A 260 -11.06 22.89 17.50
N SER A 261 -12.18 23.63 17.49
CA SER A 261 -13.15 23.64 18.60
C SER A 261 -14.26 22.60 18.41
N GLN A 262 -14.80 22.08 19.52
CA GLN A 262 -15.82 21.02 19.53
C GLN A 262 -17.14 21.39 18.82
N THR A 263 -17.39 22.68 18.60
CA THR A 263 -18.61 23.21 17.97
C THR A 263 -18.47 23.40 16.46
N GLN A 264 -17.28 23.21 15.89
CA GLN A 264 -16.96 23.44 14.48
C GLN A 264 -16.13 22.29 13.93
N PHE A 265 -16.69 21.09 13.89
CA PHE A 265 -16.22 20.11 12.90
C PHE A 265 -17.31 19.93 11.83
N PRO A 266 -17.43 20.88 10.89
CA PRO A 266 -18.48 20.86 9.89
C PRO A 266 -18.17 19.75 8.86
N ILE A 267 -19.22 19.16 8.30
CA ILE A 267 -19.11 18.18 7.20
C ILE A 267 -18.29 18.78 6.04
N GLU A 268 -18.37 20.09 5.85
CA GLU A 268 -17.63 20.90 4.90
C GLU A 268 -16.10 20.79 5.09
N LEU A 269 -15.61 20.64 6.33
CA LEU A 269 -14.19 20.44 6.60
C LEU A 269 -13.73 19.02 6.22
N ALA A 270 -14.57 18.00 6.45
CA ALA A 270 -14.30 16.63 5.98
C ALA A 270 -14.24 16.56 4.45
N VAL A 271 -15.18 17.22 3.77
CA VAL A 271 -15.20 17.37 2.30
C VAL A 271 -13.96 18.10 1.81
N LYS A 272 -13.56 19.18 2.50
CA LYS A 272 -12.35 19.94 2.15
C LYS A 272 -11.07 19.14 2.34
N ILE A 273 -10.91 18.42 3.45
CA ILE A 273 -9.77 17.52 3.66
C ILE A 273 -9.70 16.50 2.53
N ALA A 274 -10.82 15.86 2.22
CA ALA A 274 -10.83 14.81 1.24
C ALA A 274 -10.56 15.35 -0.19
N SER A 275 -11.01 16.57 -0.49
CA SER A 275 -10.68 17.30 -1.72
C SER A 275 -9.21 17.72 -1.79
N ASP A 276 -8.71 18.43 -0.77
CA ASP A 276 -7.37 19.03 -0.75
C ASP A 276 -6.25 17.97 -0.69
N VAL A 277 -6.54 16.84 -0.04
CA VAL A 277 -5.56 15.76 0.14
C VAL A 277 -5.59 14.77 -1.02
N SER A 278 -6.67 14.74 -1.81
CA SER A 278 -6.78 13.82 -2.93
C SER A 278 -6.87 14.51 -4.29
N SER A 279 -5.80 14.38 -5.06
CA SER A 279 -5.74 14.78 -6.47
C SER A 279 -6.36 13.74 -7.41
N SER A 280 -6.95 12.67 -6.88
CA SER A 280 -7.48 11.57 -7.69
C SER A 280 -8.91 11.81 -8.14
N GLU A 281 -9.12 11.72 -9.45
CA GLU A 281 -10.45 11.64 -10.08
C GLU A 281 -11.08 10.25 -9.96
N THR A 282 -10.32 9.24 -9.53
CA THR A 282 -10.80 7.85 -9.47
C THR A 282 -11.55 7.53 -8.17
N ILE A 283 -11.36 8.34 -7.12
CA ILE A 283 -12.18 8.30 -5.90
C ILE A 283 -13.29 9.33 -6.04
N SER A 284 -14.55 8.90 -5.93
CA SER A 284 -15.70 9.82 -5.97
C SER A 284 -15.74 10.70 -4.71
N MET A 285 -16.35 11.87 -4.81
CA MET A 285 -16.49 12.80 -3.67
C MET A 285 -17.22 12.17 -2.49
N ASP A 286 -18.24 11.34 -2.74
CA ASP A 286 -18.97 10.63 -1.68
C ASP A 286 -18.08 9.66 -0.91
N GLU A 287 -17.18 8.96 -1.61
CA GLU A 287 -16.28 7.98 -1.01
C GLU A 287 -15.15 8.69 -0.24
N LYS A 288 -14.62 9.78 -0.80
CA LYS A 288 -13.72 10.72 -0.12
C LYS A 288 -14.32 11.22 1.20
N MET A 289 -15.59 11.63 1.18
CA MET A 289 -16.33 12.10 2.36
C MET A 289 -16.51 11.00 3.40
N HIS A 290 -16.89 9.78 2.98
CA HIS A 290 -17.09 8.65 3.88
C HIS A 290 -15.80 8.27 4.62
N ILE A 291 -14.67 8.17 3.91
CA ILE A 291 -13.35 7.88 4.50
C ILE A 291 -12.96 8.92 5.55
N ALA A 292 -13.15 10.20 5.24
CA ALA A 292 -12.86 11.27 6.18
C ALA A 292 -13.75 11.13 7.42
N TYR A 293 -15.05 10.96 7.22
CA TYR A 293 -16.05 10.90 8.29
C TYR A 293 -15.84 9.74 9.26
N ASP A 294 -15.58 8.54 8.77
CA ASP A 294 -15.33 7.35 9.60
C ASP A 294 -14.07 7.52 10.46
N SER A 295 -13.06 8.22 9.92
CA SER A 295 -11.82 8.51 10.63
C SER A 295 -12.02 9.49 11.80
N PHE A 296 -13.05 10.34 11.73
CA PHE A 296 -13.46 11.24 12.82
C PHE A 296 -14.40 10.58 13.84
N ARG A 297 -14.99 9.42 13.53
CA ARG A 297 -16.08 8.79 14.30
C ARG A 297 -15.66 7.71 15.32
N ARG A 298 -14.36 7.53 15.62
CA ARG A 298 -13.92 6.55 16.62
C ARG A 298 -13.91 7.12 18.07
N PRO A 299 -14.12 6.25 19.09
CA PRO A 299 -14.79 6.57 20.36
C PRO A 299 -14.07 7.55 21.28
#